data_AF-I0H862-F1
#
_entry.id   AF-I0H862-F1
#
_cell.length_a   1.000
_cell.length_b   1.000
_cell.length_c   1.000
_cell.angle_alpha   90.00
_cell.angle_beta   90.00
_cell.angle_gamma   90.00
#
_symmetry.space_group_name_H-M   'P 1'
#
loop_
_entity.id
_entity.type
_entity.pdbx_description
1 polymer ?
#
loop_
_entity_poly.entity_id
_entity_poly.type
_entity_poly.pdbx_seq_one_letter_code
_entity_poly.pdbx_strand_id
1 'polypeptide(L)'
;MSSLSHRALVTLTVAGIAALVPSPASAHPFGDPQTVAITHDARRPDVVSVRWRVGGPDDLTVLGMSLDVIGKNRARSDGTVDYRYTDAGEVGSSPAFTGYLLDRITVTTGATPCSGTVQPVRALALKGATVDFACPAPVRTATVAVRMLTDLNPAYRTLATGPSGQRTVYENGHDTHDWTLVGDPPGSGSALLQIGAVLGGLVILLLVALLARRAAAARRVTAARPAAAAQRAAAARRVAA
;
A
#
# COMPACT_ATOMS: atom_id res chain seq x y z
N MET A 1 14.95 59.59 -32.49
CA MET A 1 13.90 59.50 -31.44
C MET A 1 12.79 58.69 -32.09
N SER A 2 12.45 57.46 -31.72
CA SER A 2 12.20 56.96 -30.37
C SER A 2 12.29 55.42 -30.34
N SER A 3 12.79 54.91 -29.22
CA SER A 3 12.89 53.50 -28.86
C SER A 3 11.52 52.98 -28.40
N LEU A 4 11.07 51.82 -28.89
CA LEU A 4 9.85 51.15 -28.44
C LEU A 4 10.23 49.86 -27.71
N SER A 5 10.34 50.00 -26.40
CA SER A 5 10.56 48.95 -25.40
C SER A 5 9.53 47.83 -25.48
N HIS A 6 9.99 46.59 -25.64
CA HIS A 6 9.15 45.40 -25.48
C HIS A 6 8.97 45.10 -23.99
N ARG A 7 7.80 45.47 -23.45
CA ARG A 7 7.34 45.03 -22.13
C ARG A 7 6.77 43.62 -22.27
N ALA A 8 7.52 42.62 -21.79
CA ALA A 8 7.00 41.27 -21.62
C ALA A 8 6.09 41.24 -20.37
N LEU A 9 4.79 41.11 -20.60
CA LEU A 9 3.82 40.80 -19.55
C LEU A 9 3.99 39.33 -19.15
N VAL A 10 4.35 39.07 -17.89
CA VAL A 10 4.30 37.74 -17.28
C VAL A 10 3.01 37.66 -16.50
N THR A 11 1.98 37.04 -17.09
CA THR A 11 0.72 36.72 -16.42
C THR A 11 0.90 35.46 -15.58
N LEU A 12 1.01 35.64 -14.26
CA LEU A 12 1.06 34.54 -13.29
C LEU A 12 -0.36 34.01 -13.06
N THR A 13 -0.71 32.87 -13.66
CA THR A 13 -1.99 32.20 -13.43
C THR A 13 -1.91 31.39 -12.14
N VAL A 14 -2.58 31.84 -11.09
CA VAL A 14 -2.75 31.08 -9.84
C VAL A 14 -3.84 30.04 -10.07
N ALA A 15 -3.45 28.80 -10.39
CA ALA A 15 -4.37 27.67 -10.51
C ALA A 15 -4.91 27.29 -9.12
N GLY A 16 -6.24 27.31 -8.98
CA GLY A 16 -6.94 27.07 -7.72
C GLY A 16 -6.70 25.68 -7.15
N ILE A 17 -6.40 25.63 -5.85
CA ILE A 17 -6.39 24.41 -5.05
C ILE A 17 -7.86 24.03 -4.83
N ALA A 18 -8.39 23.17 -5.71
CA ALA A 18 -9.67 22.52 -5.46
C ALA A 18 -9.52 21.63 -4.22
N ALA A 19 -10.24 21.96 -3.16
CA ALA A 19 -10.34 21.14 -1.97
C ALA A 19 -10.96 19.79 -2.36
N LEU A 20 -10.12 18.74 -2.39
CA LEU A 20 -10.56 17.35 -2.47
C LEU A 20 -11.29 17.01 -1.17
N VAL A 21 -12.61 17.21 -1.15
CA VAL A 21 -13.46 16.66 -0.10
C VAL A 21 -13.44 15.14 -0.31
N PRO A 22 -12.91 14.33 0.63
CA PRO A 22 -12.95 12.88 0.47
C PRO A 22 -14.41 12.45 0.42
N SER A 23 -14.80 11.83 -0.70
CA SER A 23 -16.11 11.19 -0.81
C SER A 23 -16.25 10.15 0.32
N PRO A 24 -17.42 10.02 0.95
CA PRO A 24 -17.66 8.94 1.89
C PRO A 24 -17.36 7.62 1.16
N ALA A 25 -16.46 6.82 1.74
CA ALA A 25 -16.18 5.49 1.21
C ALA A 25 -17.52 4.74 1.18
N SER A 26 -17.90 4.30 -0.03
CA SER A 26 -19.05 3.41 -0.21
C SER A 26 -18.91 2.25 0.77
N ALA A 27 -19.91 2.04 1.62
CA ALA A 27 -19.96 0.90 2.51
C ALA A 27 -19.87 -0.37 1.63
N HIS A 28 -18.72 -1.02 1.66
CA HIS A 28 -18.45 -2.27 0.96
C HIS A 28 -19.51 -3.30 1.40
N PRO A 29 -20.07 -4.12 0.50
CA PRO A 29 -21.14 -5.06 0.85
C PRO A 29 -20.75 -6.13 1.90
N PHE A 30 -19.48 -6.16 2.33
CA PHE A 30 -18.90 -7.14 3.25
C PHE A 30 -18.52 -6.56 4.63
N GLY A 31 -18.93 -5.33 4.96
CA GLY A 31 -18.61 -4.70 6.26
C GLY A 31 -17.15 -4.24 6.38
N ASP A 32 -16.65 -4.14 7.63
CA ASP A 32 -15.24 -3.87 7.90
C ASP A 32 -14.38 -5.01 7.30
N PRO A 33 -13.18 -4.74 6.78
CA PRO A 33 -12.34 -5.80 6.23
C PRO A 33 -11.84 -6.73 7.35
N GLN A 34 -11.61 -8.00 7.02
CA GLN A 34 -10.88 -8.90 7.91
C GLN A 34 -9.48 -8.34 8.17
N THR A 35 -8.94 -8.59 9.37
CA THR A 35 -7.59 -8.15 9.73
C THR A 35 -6.75 -9.28 10.28
N VAL A 36 -5.45 -9.22 10.01
CA VAL A 36 -4.44 -10.06 10.64
C VAL A 36 -3.33 -9.19 11.25
N ALA A 37 -2.93 -9.51 12.48
CA ALA A 37 -1.75 -8.95 13.10
C ALA A 37 -0.70 -10.06 13.31
N ILE A 38 0.48 -9.86 12.72
CA ILE A 38 1.63 -10.76 12.86
C ILE A 38 2.60 -10.11 13.84
N THR A 39 2.96 -10.86 14.87
CA THR A 39 3.74 -10.35 15.99
C THR A 39 4.82 -11.35 16.39
N HIS A 40 5.89 -10.83 16.98
CA HIS A 40 7.02 -11.60 17.50
C HIS A 40 7.23 -11.24 18.97
N ASP A 41 7.47 -12.25 19.80
CA ASP A 41 7.72 -12.09 21.23
C ASP A 41 9.22 -12.22 21.50
N ALA A 42 9.86 -11.15 21.97
CA ALA A 42 11.29 -11.16 22.28
C ALA A 42 11.68 -12.18 23.39
N ARG A 43 10.72 -12.60 24.22
CA ARG A 43 10.93 -13.62 25.26
C ARG A 43 10.75 -15.04 24.74
N ARG A 44 10.09 -15.21 23.60
CA ARG A 44 9.87 -16.47 22.89
C ARG A 44 10.28 -16.27 21.42
N PRO A 45 11.58 -16.09 21.15
CA PRO A 45 12.06 -15.65 19.85
C PRO A 45 11.84 -16.69 18.74
N ASP A 46 11.51 -17.92 19.11
CA ASP A 46 11.12 -19.04 18.27
C ASP A 46 9.61 -19.08 17.96
N VAL A 47 8.80 -18.14 18.49
CA VAL A 47 7.35 -18.11 18.32
C VAL A 47 6.90 -16.91 17.48
N VAL A 48 6.05 -17.18 16.49
CA VAL A 48 5.33 -16.17 15.70
C VAL A 48 3.85 -16.21 16.08
N SER A 49 3.31 -15.10 16.58
CA SER A 49 1.89 -15.02 16.95
C SER A 49 1.10 -14.32 15.85
N VAL A 50 0.08 -15.00 15.32
CA VAL A 50 -0.81 -14.49 14.26
C VAL A 50 -2.21 -14.34 14.84
N ARG A 51 -2.73 -13.11 14.89
CA ARG A 51 -4.09 -12.83 15.36
C ARG A 51 -4.99 -12.44 14.19
N TRP A 52 -6.00 -13.25 13.91
CA TRP A 52 -7.04 -12.96 12.93
C TRP A 52 -8.28 -12.36 13.61
N ARG A 53 -8.86 -11.34 12.98
CA ARG A 53 -10.17 -10.78 13.35
C ARG A 53 -11.06 -10.77 12.13
N VAL A 54 -12.28 -11.26 12.32
CA VAL A 54 -13.34 -11.21 11.32
C VAL A 54 -13.71 -9.75 11.02
N GLY A 55 -14.20 -9.51 9.81
CA GLY A 55 -14.70 -8.22 9.36
C GLY A 55 -16.08 -7.91 9.93
N GLY A 56 -17.06 -8.75 9.57
CA GLY A 56 -18.43 -8.70 10.11
C GLY A 56 -18.74 -9.90 11.01
N PRO A 57 -19.64 -9.76 11.99
CA PRO A 57 -20.03 -10.89 12.84
C PRO A 57 -20.95 -11.89 12.10
N ASP A 58 -21.60 -11.48 11.02
CA ASP A 58 -22.36 -12.33 10.10
C ASP A 58 -21.47 -13.32 9.33
N ASP A 59 -20.23 -12.95 9.01
CA ASP A 59 -19.23 -13.88 8.45
C ASP A 59 -18.97 -15.07 9.39
N LEU A 60 -19.09 -14.88 10.71
CA LEU A 60 -18.97 -15.97 11.68
C LEU A 60 -20.15 -16.92 11.63
N THR A 61 -21.36 -16.43 11.32
CA THR A 61 -22.52 -17.31 11.07
C THR A 61 -22.28 -18.14 9.81
N VAL A 62 -21.80 -17.53 8.73
CA VAL A 62 -21.48 -18.23 7.47
C VAL A 62 -20.41 -19.29 7.70
N LEU A 63 -19.33 -18.93 8.41
CA LEU A 63 -18.27 -19.87 8.78
C LEU A 63 -18.80 -20.98 9.69
N GLY A 64 -19.62 -20.67 10.68
CA GLY A 64 -20.20 -21.68 11.55
C GLY A 64 -21.08 -22.67 10.79
N MET A 65 -21.80 -22.22 9.76
CA MET A 65 -22.58 -23.09 8.88
C MET A 65 -21.70 -23.98 7.99
N SER A 66 -20.57 -23.47 7.48
CA SER A 66 -19.65 -24.29 6.67
C SER A 66 -18.89 -25.32 7.51
N LEU A 67 -18.65 -25.02 8.78
CA LEU A 67 -18.03 -25.93 9.75
C LEU A 67 -19.02 -26.86 10.46
N ASP A 68 -20.31 -26.84 10.07
CA ASP A 68 -21.40 -27.60 10.71
C ASP A 68 -21.54 -27.34 12.23
N VAL A 69 -21.09 -26.18 12.71
CA VAL A 69 -21.25 -25.71 14.10
C VAL A 69 -22.61 -25.01 14.27
N ILE A 70 -23.04 -24.28 13.25
CA ILE A 70 -24.32 -23.56 13.20
C ILE A 70 -25.22 -24.22 12.16
N GLY A 71 -26.52 -24.34 12.46
CA GLY A 71 -27.50 -24.94 11.56
C GLY A 71 -27.61 -24.23 10.20
N LYS A 72 -27.67 -25.00 9.11
CA LYS A 72 -27.70 -24.47 7.73
C LYS A 72 -29.01 -23.76 7.35
N ASN A 73 -30.08 -23.94 8.13
CA ASN A 73 -31.37 -23.30 7.94
C ASN A 73 -31.40 -21.80 8.27
N ARG A 74 -30.24 -21.20 8.56
CA ARG A 74 -30.07 -19.77 8.88
C ARG A 74 -29.81 -18.92 7.64
N ALA A 75 -29.41 -19.52 6.51
CA ALA A 75 -29.31 -18.82 5.24
C ALA A 75 -30.69 -18.59 4.63
N ARG A 76 -30.91 -17.39 4.10
CA ARG A 76 -32.14 -16.98 3.42
C ARG A 76 -31.97 -17.03 1.91
N SER A 77 -33.09 -17.06 1.18
CA SER A 77 -33.11 -17.13 -0.29
C SER A 77 -32.50 -15.91 -0.99
N ASP A 78 -32.38 -14.79 -0.29
CA ASP A 78 -31.75 -13.55 -0.77
C ASP A 78 -30.23 -13.51 -0.51
N GLY A 79 -29.65 -14.58 0.04
CA GLY A 79 -28.23 -14.67 0.37
C GLY A 79 -27.86 -14.06 1.71
N THR A 80 -28.82 -13.48 2.45
CA THR A 80 -28.56 -13.00 3.82
C THR A 80 -28.54 -14.16 4.81
N VAL A 81 -27.85 -13.96 5.93
CA VAL A 81 -27.84 -14.91 7.05
C VAL A 81 -28.55 -14.31 8.26
N ASP A 82 -29.35 -15.13 8.92
CA ASP A 82 -29.91 -14.80 10.23
C ASP A 82 -28.79 -14.96 11.27
N TYR A 83 -28.09 -13.86 11.57
CA TYR A 83 -27.01 -13.79 12.56
C TYR A 83 -27.56 -13.77 14.00
N ARG A 84 -26.90 -14.47 14.94
CA ARG A 84 -27.14 -14.32 16.39
C ARG A 84 -25.89 -13.90 17.12
N TYR A 85 -26.07 -13.13 18.20
CA TYR A 85 -24.97 -12.75 19.09
C TYR A 85 -24.22 -13.94 19.73
N THR A 86 -24.85 -15.12 19.81
CA THR A 86 -24.20 -16.33 20.37
C THR A 86 -23.31 -17.05 19.37
N ASP A 87 -23.50 -16.84 18.05
CA ASP A 87 -22.82 -17.56 16.97
C ASP A 87 -21.29 -17.48 17.12
N ALA A 88 -20.76 -16.31 17.47
CA ALA A 88 -19.33 -16.11 17.68
C ALA A 88 -18.76 -16.95 18.85
N GLY A 89 -19.57 -17.17 19.89
CA GLY A 89 -19.20 -18.01 21.03
C GLY A 89 -19.25 -19.50 20.67
N GLU A 90 -20.27 -19.91 19.93
CA GLU A 90 -20.43 -21.29 19.43
C GLU A 90 -19.29 -21.66 18.49
N VAL A 91 -19.00 -20.82 17.49
CA VAL A 91 -17.86 -21.02 16.57
C VAL A 91 -16.54 -21.00 17.30
N GLY A 92 -16.29 -19.98 18.14
CA GLY A 92 -15.00 -19.81 18.82
C GLY A 92 -14.65 -20.93 19.80
N SER A 93 -15.65 -21.62 20.36
CA SER A 93 -15.44 -22.76 21.25
C SER A 93 -15.36 -24.11 20.54
N SER A 94 -15.63 -24.14 19.23
CA SER A 94 -15.66 -25.38 18.46
C SER A 94 -14.25 -25.90 18.10
N PRO A 95 -13.99 -27.21 18.20
CA PRO A 95 -12.78 -27.82 17.65
C PRO A 95 -12.66 -27.66 16.14
N ALA A 96 -13.79 -27.62 15.42
CA ALA A 96 -13.83 -27.41 13.98
C ALA A 96 -13.20 -26.06 13.59
N PHE A 97 -13.51 -24.99 14.33
CA PHE A 97 -12.90 -23.69 14.11
C PHE A 97 -11.40 -23.68 14.45
N THR A 98 -10.97 -24.43 15.47
CA THR A 98 -9.55 -24.60 15.80
C THR A 98 -8.80 -25.26 14.64
N GLY A 99 -9.35 -26.35 14.08
CA GLY A 99 -8.78 -27.01 12.90
C GLY A 99 -8.77 -26.08 11.69
N TYR A 100 -9.86 -25.32 11.46
CA TYR A 100 -9.95 -24.35 10.40
C TYR A 100 -8.85 -23.28 10.48
N LEU A 101 -8.61 -22.69 11.66
CA LEU A 101 -7.53 -21.70 11.83
C LEU A 101 -6.15 -22.26 11.48
N LEU A 102 -5.85 -23.49 11.91
CA LEU A 102 -4.56 -24.14 11.67
C LEU A 102 -4.38 -24.58 10.21
N ASP A 103 -5.46 -24.88 9.50
CA ASP A 103 -5.42 -25.15 8.06
C ASP A 103 -5.26 -23.85 7.26
N ARG A 104 -6.02 -22.81 7.60
CA ARG A 104 -6.10 -21.57 6.81
C ARG A 104 -4.97 -20.59 7.11
N ILE A 105 -4.28 -20.73 8.23
CA ILE A 105 -3.12 -19.90 8.61
C ILE A 105 -1.92 -20.80 8.81
N THR A 106 -0.85 -20.56 8.07
CA THR A 106 0.40 -21.32 8.23
C THR A 106 1.60 -20.39 8.29
N VAL A 107 2.63 -20.81 9.03
CA VAL A 107 3.89 -20.08 9.13
C VAL A 107 5.02 -21.04 8.80
N THR A 108 5.95 -20.59 7.97
CA THR A 108 7.18 -21.32 7.65
C THR A 108 8.40 -20.42 7.85
N THR A 109 9.54 -21.05 8.13
CA THR A 109 10.86 -20.41 8.18
C THR A 109 11.74 -21.08 7.13
N GLY A 110 11.93 -20.39 6.00
CA GLY A 110 12.44 -21.02 4.78
C GLY A 110 11.49 -22.15 4.35
N ALA A 111 12.01 -23.37 4.19
CA ALA A 111 11.20 -24.53 3.83
C ALA A 111 10.58 -25.27 5.03
N THR A 112 10.83 -24.83 6.26
CA THR A 112 10.46 -25.58 7.47
C THR A 112 9.16 -25.05 8.06
N PRO A 113 8.11 -25.88 8.22
CA PRO A 113 6.86 -25.45 8.84
C PRO A 113 7.02 -25.23 10.35
N CYS A 114 6.33 -24.23 10.87
CA CYS A 114 6.19 -24.00 12.30
C CYS A 114 4.90 -24.64 12.81
N SER A 115 4.93 -25.25 13.99
CA SER A 115 3.78 -25.92 14.58
C SER A 115 2.83 -24.91 15.22
N GLY A 116 1.59 -24.83 14.73
CA GLY A 116 0.58 -23.90 15.22
C GLY A 116 -0.21 -24.44 16.42
N THR A 117 -0.48 -23.59 17.40
CA THR A 117 -1.41 -23.84 18.51
C THR A 117 -2.36 -22.66 18.67
N VAL A 118 -3.67 -22.93 18.65
CA VAL A 118 -4.68 -21.89 18.84
C VAL A 118 -4.79 -21.56 20.33
N GLN A 119 -4.65 -20.28 20.66
CA GLN A 119 -4.86 -19.78 22.02
C GLN A 119 -6.36 -19.81 22.39
N PRO A 120 -6.72 -19.91 23.68
CA PRO A 120 -8.12 -19.91 24.10
C PRO A 120 -8.90 -18.72 23.52
N VAL A 121 -9.90 -18.99 22.69
CA VAL A 121 -10.69 -17.97 22.00
C VAL A 121 -11.71 -17.39 22.99
N ARG A 122 -11.59 -16.10 23.27
CA ARG A 122 -12.52 -15.37 24.16
C ARG A 122 -13.10 -14.18 23.40
N ALA A 123 -14.42 -14.16 23.24
CA ALA A 123 -15.14 -13.12 22.50
C ALA A 123 -14.63 -12.96 21.05
N LEU A 124 -14.78 -14.02 20.25
CA LEU A 124 -14.28 -14.11 18.87
C LEU A 124 -14.61 -12.89 18.01
N ALA A 125 -15.87 -12.43 18.04
CA ALA A 125 -16.31 -11.26 17.26
C ALA A 125 -15.60 -9.94 17.66
N LEU A 126 -15.15 -9.81 18.91
CA LEU A 126 -14.52 -8.58 19.40
C LEU A 126 -13.00 -8.64 19.30
N LYS A 127 -12.41 -9.74 19.77
CA LYS A 127 -10.96 -9.89 19.97
C LYS A 127 -10.28 -10.69 18.87
N GLY A 128 -11.04 -11.45 18.08
CA GLY A 128 -10.49 -12.41 17.13
C GLY A 128 -9.97 -13.68 17.78
N ALA A 129 -9.21 -14.45 17.01
CA ALA A 129 -8.50 -15.65 17.44
C ALA A 129 -7.00 -15.48 17.20
N THR A 130 -6.20 -16.07 18.08
CA THR A 130 -4.73 -16.03 17.99
C THR A 130 -4.18 -17.44 17.84
N VAL A 131 -3.27 -17.61 16.89
CA VAL A 131 -2.50 -18.83 16.70
C VAL A 131 -1.04 -18.49 16.99
N ASP A 132 -0.43 -19.24 17.92
CA ASP A 132 1.01 -19.18 18.18
C ASP A 132 1.68 -20.29 17.37
N PHE A 133 2.63 -19.92 16.51
CA PHE A 133 3.42 -20.86 15.71
C PHE A 133 4.82 -21.00 16.28
N ALA A 134 5.13 -22.18 16.82
CA ALA A 134 6.45 -22.53 17.33
C ALA A 134 7.35 -23.04 16.20
N CYS A 135 8.46 -22.37 15.97
CA CYS A 135 9.44 -22.69 14.94
C CYS A 135 10.67 -23.39 15.54
N PRO A 136 11.43 -24.20 14.77
CA PRO A 136 12.56 -24.97 15.33
C PRO A 136 13.75 -24.13 15.83
N ALA A 137 13.81 -22.85 15.49
CA ALA A 137 14.88 -21.93 15.86
C ALA A 137 14.33 -20.49 15.97
N PRO A 138 15.06 -19.58 16.65
CA PRO A 138 14.72 -18.16 16.68
C PRO A 138 14.48 -17.56 15.30
N VAL A 139 13.39 -16.81 15.15
CA VAL A 139 12.84 -16.36 13.88
C VAL A 139 13.12 -14.87 13.67
N ARG A 140 13.83 -14.55 12.59
CA ARG A 140 14.02 -13.16 12.15
C ARG A 140 13.10 -12.78 11.00
N THR A 141 12.84 -13.74 10.12
CA THR A 141 11.91 -13.63 9.00
C THR A 141 11.05 -14.87 8.94
N ALA A 142 9.80 -14.71 8.51
CA ALA A 142 8.87 -15.82 8.34
C ALA A 142 8.00 -15.60 7.10
N THR A 143 7.68 -16.69 6.41
CA THR A 143 6.69 -16.70 5.34
C THR A 143 5.36 -17.11 5.95
N VAL A 144 4.38 -16.21 5.91
CA VAL A 144 3.06 -16.38 6.53
C VAL A 144 2.02 -16.48 5.44
N ALA A 145 1.26 -17.57 5.43
CA ALA A 145 0.10 -17.74 4.57
C ALA A 145 -1.20 -17.55 5.36
N VAL A 146 -2.15 -16.82 4.78
CA VAL A 146 -3.49 -16.56 5.36
C VAL A 146 -4.54 -16.69 4.27
N ARG A 147 -5.45 -17.63 4.48
CA ARG A 147 -6.53 -17.99 3.53
C ARG A 147 -7.92 -17.89 4.17
N MET A 148 -8.05 -17.10 5.24
CA MET A 148 -9.29 -17.01 6.01
C MET A 148 -10.47 -16.58 5.12
N LEU A 149 -11.54 -17.39 5.17
CA LEU A 149 -12.81 -17.24 4.45
C LEU A 149 -12.74 -17.26 2.91
N THR A 150 -11.56 -17.29 2.29
CA THR A 150 -11.45 -17.30 0.81
C THR A 150 -11.96 -18.58 0.17
N ASP A 151 -12.13 -19.65 0.95
CA ASP A 151 -12.82 -20.88 0.59
C ASP A 151 -14.35 -20.73 0.56
N LEU A 152 -14.90 -19.82 1.37
CA LEU A 152 -16.33 -19.51 1.38
C LEU A 152 -16.68 -18.52 0.26
N ASN A 153 -15.82 -17.54 0.02
CA ASN A 153 -15.96 -16.62 -1.09
C ASN A 153 -14.58 -16.08 -1.56
N PRO A 154 -14.20 -16.23 -2.84
CA PRO A 154 -12.92 -15.74 -3.34
C PRO A 154 -12.77 -14.21 -3.28
N ALA A 155 -13.85 -13.46 -3.05
CA ALA A 155 -13.83 -12.00 -2.87
C ALA A 155 -13.33 -11.55 -1.49
N TYR A 156 -13.22 -12.43 -0.51
CA TYR A 156 -12.69 -12.04 0.81
C TYR A 156 -11.24 -11.55 0.71
N ARG A 157 -10.94 -10.54 1.53
CA ARG A 157 -9.63 -9.90 1.64
C ARG A 157 -9.30 -9.73 3.11
N THR A 158 -8.04 -9.94 3.46
CA THR A 158 -7.55 -9.74 4.83
C THR A 158 -6.41 -8.73 4.83
N LEU A 159 -6.62 -7.60 5.51
CA LEU A 159 -5.59 -6.59 5.72
C LEU A 159 -4.64 -7.06 6.83
N ALA A 160 -3.37 -7.25 6.49
CA ALA A 160 -2.38 -7.69 7.45
C ALA A 160 -1.43 -6.58 7.86
N THR A 161 -1.02 -6.66 9.11
CA THR A 161 -0.08 -5.74 9.76
C THR A 161 0.97 -6.53 10.50
N GLY A 162 2.18 -5.98 10.62
CA GLY A 162 3.26 -6.60 11.36
C GLY A 162 4.32 -5.62 11.83
N PRO A 163 5.47 -6.12 12.28
CA PRO A 163 6.51 -5.29 12.89
C PRO A 163 7.02 -4.19 11.95
N SER A 164 7.52 -3.11 12.54
CA SER A 164 8.09 -1.96 11.81
C SER A 164 7.11 -1.32 10.81
N GLY A 165 5.80 -1.46 11.04
CA GLY A 165 4.75 -0.86 10.20
C GLY A 165 4.50 -1.58 8.87
N GLN A 166 5.03 -2.80 8.68
CA GLN A 166 4.75 -3.63 7.51
C GLN A 166 3.25 -3.85 7.33
N ARG A 167 2.80 -3.81 6.07
CA ARG A 167 1.41 -4.00 5.67
C ARG A 167 1.36 -4.77 4.36
N THR A 168 0.40 -5.67 4.24
CA THR A 168 0.07 -6.36 2.99
C THR A 168 -1.41 -6.74 2.99
N VAL A 169 -1.91 -7.22 1.87
CA VAL A 169 -3.26 -7.76 1.73
C VAL A 169 -3.17 -9.21 1.31
N TYR A 170 -3.88 -10.07 2.04
CA TYR A 170 -4.07 -11.46 1.69
C TYR A 170 -5.35 -11.61 0.88
N GLU A 171 -5.25 -12.31 -0.24
CA GLU A 171 -6.37 -12.57 -1.15
C GLU A 171 -6.20 -13.90 -1.89
N ASN A 172 -7.25 -14.34 -2.59
CA ASN A 172 -7.18 -15.56 -3.40
C ASN A 172 -6.08 -15.42 -4.48
N GLY A 173 -5.13 -16.34 -4.50
CA GLY A 173 -3.97 -16.33 -5.40
C GLY A 173 -2.76 -15.53 -4.90
N HIS A 174 -2.93 -14.70 -3.86
CA HIS A 174 -1.86 -13.92 -3.21
C HIS A 174 -1.99 -14.04 -1.69
N ASP A 175 -1.96 -15.29 -1.22
CA ASP A 175 -2.26 -15.66 0.15
C ASP A 175 -1.00 -15.89 1.01
N THR A 176 0.19 -15.60 0.48
CA THR A 176 1.47 -15.90 1.12
C THR A 176 2.40 -14.69 1.00
N HIS A 177 2.95 -14.23 2.12
CA HIS A 177 3.83 -13.06 2.19
C HIS A 177 4.98 -13.29 3.17
N ASP A 178 6.13 -12.69 2.87
CA ASP A 178 7.29 -12.69 3.75
C ASP A 178 7.23 -11.51 4.73
N TRP A 179 7.56 -11.79 5.98
CA TRP A 179 7.55 -10.83 7.08
C TRP A 179 8.93 -10.74 7.72
N THR A 180 9.41 -9.52 7.90
CA THR A 180 10.56 -9.26 8.77
C THR A 180 10.08 -9.07 10.20
N LEU A 181 10.37 -10.02 11.08
CA LEU A 181 9.91 -10.01 12.47
C LEU A 181 10.86 -9.23 13.39
N VAL A 182 12.16 -9.26 13.08
CA VAL A 182 13.21 -8.58 13.84
C VAL A 182 14.16 -7.85 12.90
N GLY A 183 14.31 -6.54 13.12
CA GLY A 183 15.09 -5.64 12.27
C GLY A 183 14.22 -4.85 11.30
N ASP A 184 14.86 -4.21 10.32
CA ASP A 184 14.16 -3.42 9.32
C ASP A 184 13.77 -4.25 8.10
N PRO A 185 12.55 -4.06 7.54
CA PRO A 185 12.14 -4.75 6.34
C PRO A 185 13.02 -4.35 5.15
N PRO A 186 13.45 -5.31 4.30
CA PRO A 186 14.24 -5.02 3.12
C PRO A 186 13.47 -4.06 2.20
N GLY A 187 14.10 -2.94 1.83
CA GLY A 187 13.51 -1.97 0.91
C GLY A 187 12.63 -0.90 1.55
N SER A 188 12.58 -0.77 2.88
CA SER A 188 11.99 0.40 3.59
C SER A 188 12.81 1.68 3.41
N GLY A 189 13.43 1.88 2.25
CA GLY A 189 14.06 3.14 1.89
C GLY A 189 12.98 4.19 1.79
N SER A 190 13.05 5.21 2.65
CA SER A 190 12.07 6.29 2.76
C SER A 190 11.55 6.73 1.39
N ALA A 191 10.24 6.64 1.15
CA ALA A 191 9.60 7.23 -0.03
C ALA A 191 10.00 8.70 -0.25
N LEU A 192 10.41 9.40 0.83
CA LEU A 192 11.02 10.73 0.81
C LEU A 192 12.30 10.82 -0.04
N LEU A 193 13.14 9.78 -0.09
CA LEU A 193 14.33 9.75 -0.96
C LEU A 193 13.94 9.59 -2.43
N GLN A 194 12.90 8.81 -2.73
CA GLN A 194 12.37 8.67 -4.09
C GLN A 194 11.70 9.97 -4.57
N ILE A 195 10.90 10.62 -3.72
CA ILE A 195 10.30 11.93 -4.02
C ILE A 195 11.38 13.00 -4.17
N GLY A 196 12.41 12.97 -3.31
CA GLY A 196 13.57 13.87 -3.41
C GLY A 196 14.35 13.71 -4.71
N ALA A 197 14.52 12.47 -5.19
CA ALA A 197 15.20 12.20 -6.45
C ALA A 197 14.43 12.72 -7.68
N VAL A 198 13.10 12.54 -7.71
CA VAL A 198 12.25 13.03 -8.81
C VAL A 198 12.20 14.56 -8.85
N LEU A 199 11.99 15.20 -7.69
CA LEU A 199 11.99 16.65 -7.59
C LEU A 199 13.36 17.26 -7.89
N GLY A 200 14.45 16.64 -7.42
CA GLY A 200 15.81 17.07 -7.72
C GLY A 200 16.14 16.97 -9.20
N GLY A 201 15.76 15.87 -9.87
CA GLY A 201 15.96 15.69 -11.31
C GLY A 201 15.23 16.74 -12.15
N LEU A 202 13.99 17.09 -11.78
CA LEU A 202 13.21 18.10 -12.49
C LEU A 202 13.85 19.50 -12.40
N VAL A 203 14.37 19.87 -11.22
CA VAL A 203 15.06 21.16 -11.00
C VAL A 203 16.33 21.25 -11.83
N ILE A 204 17.12 20.17 -11.91
CA ILE A 204 18.35 20.12 -12.72
C ILE A 204 18.02 20.27 -14.21
N LEU A 205 16.99 19.56 -14.72
CA LEU A 205 16.58 19.68 -16.12
C LEU A 205 16.12 21.09 -16.47
N LEU A 206 15.37 21.75 -15.58
CA LEU A 206 14.94 23.14 -15.77
C LEU A 206 16.13 24.10 -15.78
N LEU A 207 17.09 23.93 -14.88
CA LEU A 207 18.33 24.73 -14.85
C LEU A 207 19.15 24.55 -16.13
N VAL A 208 19.35 23.33 -16.59
CA VAL A 208 20.08 23.03 -17.83
C VAL A 208 19.37 23.66 -19.04
N ALA A 209 18.04 23.54 -19.14
CA ALA A 209 17.28 24.16 -20.22
C ALA A 209 17.36 25.70 -20.21
N LEU A 210 17.33 26.32 -19.02
CA LEU A 210 17.50 27.77 -18.84
C LEU A 210 18.90 28.23 -19.25
N LEU A 211 19.95 27.51 -18.84
CA LEU A 211 21.33 27.80 -19.20
C LEU A 211 21.56 27.63 -20.71
N ALA A 212 21.03 26.57 -21.31
CA ALA A 212 21.10 26.32 -22.76
C ALA A 212 20.39 27.43 -23.56
N ARG A 213 19.21 27.88 -23.11
CA ARG A 213 18.48 29.01 -23.73
C ARG A 213 19.27 30.31 -23.64
N ARG A 214 19.88 30.62 -22.49
CA ARG A 214 20.72 31.82 -22.33
C ARG A 214 21.96 31.78 -23.22
N ALA A 215 22.64 30.63 -23.31
CA ALA A 215 23.80 30.46 -24.19
C ALA A 215 23.43 30.62 -25.67
N ALA A 216 22.28 30.06 -26.10
CA ALA A 216 21.79 30.21 -27.47
C ALA A 216 21.41 31.66 -27.80
N ALA A 217 20.81 32.39 -26.86
CA ALA A 217 20.48 33.82 -27.04
C ALA A 217 21.74 34.69 -27.16
N ALA A 218 22.77 34.45 -26.34
CA ALA A 218 24.03 35.19 -26.39
C ALA A 218 24.75 35.02 -27.74
N ARG A 219 24.76 33.80 -28.31
CA ARG A 219 25.37 33.52 -29.63
C ARG A 219 24.70 34.27 -30.79
N ARG A 220 23.38 34.52 -30.71
CA ARG A 220 22.64 35.28 -31.74
C ARG A 220 23.01 36.76 -31.75
N VAL A 221 23.36 37.34 -30.60
CA VAL A 221 23.74 38.75 -30.49
C VAL A 221 25.14 39.00 -31.06
N THR A 222 26.08 38.08 -30.89
CA THR A 222 27.43 38.19 -31.47
C THR A 222 27.45 38.01 -32.98
N ALA A 223 26.59 37.16 -33.54
CA ALA A 223 26.47 36.95 -34.99
C ALA A 223 25.83 38.14 -35.75
N ALA A 224 25.12 39.04 -35.06
CA ALA A 224 24.52 40.23 -35.67
C ALA A 224 25.50 41.43 -35.79
N ARG A 225 26.67 41.37 -35.16
CA ARG A 225 27.62 42.48 -35.08
C ARG A 225 28.56 42.67 -36.29
N PRO A 226 28.87 41.69 -37.16
CA PRO A 226 29.68 41.94 -38.36
C PRO A 226 28.89 42.50 -39.55
N ALA A 227 27.55 42.36 -39.60
CA ALA A 227 26.74 42.85 -40.71
C ALA A 227 26.60 44.39 -40.73
N ALA A 228 26.57 45.03 -39.56
CA ALA A 228 26.48 46.48 -39.46
C ALA A 228 27.80 47.22 -39.83
N ALA A 229 28.95 46.54 -39.73
CA ALA A 229 30.24 47.10 -40.15
C ALA A 229 30.41 47.06 -41.69
N ALA A 230 29.90 46.02 -42.35
CA ALA A 230 29.96 45.89 -43.81
C ALA A 230 29.05 46.90 -44.55
N GLN A 231 27.89 47.24 -43.99
CA GLN A 231 26.96 48.21 -44.62
C GLN A 231 27.44 49.67 -44.55
N ARG A 232 28.21 50.07 -43.53
CA ARG A 232 28.79 51.43 -43.48
C ARG A 232 29.92 51.63 -44.50
N ALA A 233 30.68 50.60 -44.82
CA ALA A 233 31.72 50.66 -45.86
C ALA A 233 31.14 50.78 -47.29
N ALA A 234 29.95 50.20 -47.54
CA ALA A 234 29.30 50.27 -48.84
C ALA A 234 28.62 51.63 -49.11
N ALA A 235 28.11 52.32 -48.08
CA ALA A 235 27.46 53.62 -48.24
C ALA A 235 28.46 54.75 -48.54
N ALA A 236 29.69 54.68 -48.03
CA ALA A 236 30.73 55.69 -48.29
C ALA A 236 31.23 55.69 -49.75
N ARG A 237 31.10 54.58 -50.48
CA ARG A 237 31.52 54.48 -51.90
C ARG A 237 30.54 55.06 -52.91
N ARG A 238 29.28 55.31 -52.54
CA ARG A 238 28.25 55.84 -53.47
C ARG A 238 28.14 57.36 -53.53
N VAL A 239 28.83 58.09 -52.65
CA VAL A 239 28.84 59.57 -52.68
C VAL A 239 30.06 60.11 -53.46
N ALA A 240 31.01 59.24 -53.82
CA ALA A 240 32.26 59.60 -54.50
C ALA A 240 32.30 59.18 -55.99
N ALA A 241 31.15 58.87 -56.60
CA ALA A 241 31.04 58.50 -58.00
C ALA A 241 29.96 59.33 -58.71
#